data_AF-A0A8H8QLF4-F1
#
_entry.id   AF-A0A8H8QLF4-F1
#
_cell.length_a   1.000
_cell.length_b   1.000
_cell.length_c   1.000
_cell.angle_alpha   90.00
_cell.angle_beta   90.00
_cell.angle_gamma   90.00
#
_symmetry.space_group_name_H-M   'P 1'
#
loop_
_entity.id
_entity.type
_entity.pdbx_description
1 polymer ?
#
loop_
_entity_poly.entity_id
_entity_poly.type
_entity_poly.pdbx_seq_one_letter_code
_entity_poly.pdbx_strand_id
1 'polypeptide(L)'
;MTASHPNALPHLLSVLLQGQSPVEGGNVQTALSPEQMKKVGADSGWKVKRELTFLPAEKLQDGGWEVYMAREAADEAAKADAGGDEVKAKLLQLVQATRYALEEAAARYGKQTRSMDVWTAVLTPP
;
A
#
# COMPACT_ATOMS: atom_id res chain seq x y z
N MET A 1 0.00 -7.20 5.24
CA MET A 1 1.07 -6.34 4.70
C MET A 1 2.08 -6.14 5.81
N THR A 2 3.37 -6.33 5.53
CA THR A 2 4.44 -6.23 6.54
C THR A 2 5.66 -5.49 5.99
N ALA A 3 6.46 -4.93 6.88
CA ALA A 3 7.74 -4.32 6.57
C ALA A 3 8.75 -4.77 7.63
N SER A 4 9.45 -5.88 7.38
CA SER A 4 10.39 -6.47 8.34
C SER A 4 11.66 -5.63 8.50
N HIS A 5 11.91 -4.70 7.57
CA HIS A 5 13.00 -3.74 7.62
C HIS A 5 12.46 -2.31 7.82
N PRO A 6 13.04 -1.50 8.74
CA PRO A 6 12.54 -0.14 9.02
C PRO A 6 12.45 0.77 7.79
N ASN A 7 13.47 0.76 6.92
CA ASN A 7 13.47 1.56 5.68
C ASN A 7 12.39 1.16 4.65
N ALA A 8 11.66 0.08 4.88
CA ALA A 8 10.55 -0.34 4.03
C ALA A 8 9.18 0.19 4.51
N LEU A 9 9.14 0.79 5.70
CA LEU A 9 7.93 1.42 6.25
C LEU A 9 7.35 2.50 5.32
N PRO A 10 8.15 3.38 4.67
CA PRO A 10 7.59 4.35 3.73
C PRO A 10 6.86 3.67 2.55
N HIS A 11 7.38 2.56 2.01
CA HIS A 11 6.68 1.82 0.95
C HIS A 11 5.36 1.23 1.45
N LEU A 12 5.33 0.64 2.65
CA LEU A 12 4.08 0.11 3.21
C LEU A 12 3.02 1.22 3.37
N LEU A 13 3.42 2.37 3.89
CA LEU A 13 2.52 3.52 4.06
C LEU A 13 2.06 4.09 2.72
N SER A 14 2.92 4.10 1.70
CA SER A 14 2.57 4.59 0.36
C SER A 14 1.51 3.71 -0.32
N VAL A 15 1.58 2.38 -0.14
CA VAL A 15 0.56 1.45 -0.64
C VAL A 15 -0.78 1.65 0.08
N LEU A 16 -0.76 1.85 1.41
CA LEU A 16 -1.97 2.15 2.17
C LEU A 16 -2.63 3.47 1.73
N LEU A 17 -1.82 4.51 1.53
CA LEU A 17 -2.28 5.83 1.08
C LEU A 17 -2.96 5.76 -0.30
N GLN A 18 -2.33 5.08 -1.26
CA GLN A 18 -2.92 4.87 -2.58
C GLN A 18 -4.20 4.03 -2.52
N GLY A 19 -4.28 3.04 -1.64
CA GLY A 19 -5.52 2.28 -1.44
C GLY A 19 -6.68 3.09 -0.84
N GLN A 20 -6.39 4.17 -0.10
CA GLN A 20 -7.39 5.09 0.46
C GLN A 20 -7.84 6.15 -0.56
N SER A 21 -6.94 6.53 -1.48
CA SER A 21 -7.18 7.52 -2.53
C SER A 21 -6.63 7.01 -3.87
N PRO A 22 -7.26 6.00 -4.47
CA PRO A 22 -6.77 5.41 -5.71
C PRO A 22 -6.85 6.43 -6.85
N VAL A 23 -5.77 6.56 -7.60
CA VAL A 23 -5.71 7.39 -8.81
C VAL A 23 -6.12 6.54 -10.01
N GLU A 24 -6.89 7.11 -10.94
CA GLU A 24 -7.24 6.45 -12.18
C GLU A 24 -5.97 6.07 -12.97
N GLY A 25 -5.86 4.80 -13.38
CA GLY A 25 -4.66 4.28 -14.04
C GLY A 25 -3.46 4.03 -13.10
N GLY A 26 -3.60 4.32 -11.80
CA GLY A 26 -2.59 4.00 -10.78
C GLY A 26 -2.46 2.49 -10.53
N ASN A 27 -1.26 2.05 -10.15
CA ASN A 27 -0.96 0.63 -9.93
C ASN A 27 -1.72 0.05 -8.72
N VAL A 28 -1.69 0.76 -7.59
CA VAL A 28 -2.36 0.34 -6.35
C VAL A 28 -3.78 0.89 -6.30
N GLN A 29 -4.77 -0.01 -6.41
CA GLN A 29 -6.19 0.32 -6.33
C GLN A 29 -6.84 -0.14 -5.01
N THR A 30 -6.37 -1.25 -4.46
CA THR A 30 -6.90 -1.81 -3.21
C THR A 30 -5.80 -2.56 -2.48
N ALA A 31 -5.55 -2.15 -1.24
CA ALA A 31 -4.56 -2.80 -0.39
C ALA A 31 -5.19 -4.02 0.31
N LEU A 32 -4.90 -5.23 -0.20
CA LEU A 32 -5.38 -6.49 0.39
C LEU A 32 -4.28 -7.18 1.20
N SER A 33 -4.65 -7.72 2.36
CA SER A 33 -3.76 -8.57 3.15
C SER A 33 -3.63 -9.97 2.52
N PRO A 34 -2.55 -10.70 2.82
CA PRO A 34 -2.44 -12.12 2.47
C PRO A 34 -3.66 -12.95 2.89
N GLU A 35 -4.20 -12.71 4.09
CA GLU A 35 -5.37 -13.40 4.62
C GLU A 35 -6.62 -13.09 3.78
N GLN A 36 -6.82 -11.83 3.37
CA GLN A 36 -7.91 -11.43 2.49
C GLN A 36 -7.77 -12.08 1.11
N MET A 37 -6.57 -12.09 0.53
CA MET A 37 -6.29 -12.76 -0.75
C MET A 37 -6.56 -14.26 -0.69
N LYS A 38 -6.12 -14.93 0.39
CA LYS A 38 -6.40 -16.35 0.62
C LYS A 38 -7.89 -16.62 0.78
N LYS A 39 -8.61 -15.75 1.47
CA LYS A 39 -10.07 -15.85 1.61
C LYS A 39 -10.77 -15.76 0.25
N VAL A 40 -10.42 -14.77 -0.59
CA VAL A 40 -10.99 -14.62 -1.94
C VAL A 40 -10.74 -15.87 -2.79
N GLY A 41 -9.52 -16.41 -2.75
CA GLY A 41 -9.18 -17.65 -3.43
C GLY A 41 -10.01 -18.84 -2.95
N ALA A 42 -10.10 -19.02 -1.62
CA ALA A 42 -10.85 -20.12 -1.01
C ALA A 42 -12.34 -20.06 -1.31
N ASP A 43 -12.94 -18.86 -1.23
CA ASP A 43 -14.35 -18.62 -1.57
C ASP A 43 -14.62 -18.96 -3.06
N SER A 44 -13.59 -18.91 -3.92
CA SER A 44 -13.64 -19.27 -5.34
C SER A 44 -13.23 -20.73 -5.62
N GLY A 45 -13.01 -21.55 -4.58
CA GLY A 45 -12.61 -22.96 -4.69
C GLY A 45 -11.11 -23.21 -4.90
N TRP A 46 -10.30 -22.15 -4.98
CA TRP A 46 -8.84 -22.30 -5.11
C TRP A 46 -8.20 -22.67 -3.77
N LYS A 47 -7.08 -23.38 -3.83
CA LYS A 47 -6.32 -23.80 -2.65
C LYS A 47 -4.90 -23.24 -2.69
N VAL A 48 -4.42 -22.75 -1.56
CA VAL A 48 -3.02 -22.34 -1.41
C VAL A 48 -2.17 -23.61 -1.27
N LYS A 49 -1.30 -23.86 -2.25
CA LYS A 49 -0.36 -25.00 -2.21
C LYS A 49 0.91 -24.65 -1.44
N ARG A 50 1.40 -23.42 -1.59
CA ARG A 50 2.60 -22.91 -0.95
C ARG A 50 2.53 -21.39 -0.88
N GLU A 51 3.02 -20.81 0.20
CA GLU A 51 3.18 -19.36 0.34
C GLU A 51 4.54 -19.03 0.96
N LEU A 52 5.01 -17.81 0.71
CA LEU A 52 6.24 -17.25 1.28
C LEU A 52 6.09 -15.74 1.42
N THR A 53 6.60 -15.21 2.52
CA THR A 53 6.87 -13.78 2.69
C THR A 53 8.37 -13.58 2.74
N PHE A 54 8.90 -12.64 1.98
CA PHE A 54 10.33 -12.33 1.98
C PHE A 54 10.58 -10.82 1.81
N LEU A 55 11.70 -10.36 2.37
CA LEU A 55 12.21 -9.01 2.16
C LEU A 55 12.94 -8.96 0.82
N PRO A 56 12.54 -8.10 -0.13
CA PRO A 56 13.22 -7.99 -1.42
C PRO A 56 14.66 -7.47 -1.32
N ALA A 57 15.42 -7.70 -2.40
CA ALA A 57 16.77 -7.18 -2.53
C ALA A 57 16.80 -5.65 -2.40
N GLU A 58 17.83 -5.12 -1.74
CA GLU A 58 17.94 -3.68 -1.43
C GLU A 58 17.91 -2.77 -2.66
N LYS A 59 18.39 -3.26 -3.81
CA LYS A 59 18.39 -2.54 -5.08
C LYS A 59 17.01 -2.39 -5.74
N LEU A 60 15.98 -3.06 -5.23
CA LEU A 60 14.63 -2.99 -5.79
C LEU A 60 14.01 -1.62 -5.48
N GLN A 61 13.61 -0.90 -6.53
CA GLN A 61 13.28 0.53 -6.47
C GLN A 61 11.80 0.83 -6.21
N ASP A 62 10.94 -0.20 -6.16
CA ASP A 62 9.49 -0.09 -6.02
C ASP A 62 9.11 0.80 -4.84
N GLY A 63 9.81 0.67 -3.71
CA GLY A 63 9.57 1.53 -2.56
C GLY A 63 9.74 3.03 -2.84
N GLY A 64 10.73 3.43 -3.63
CA GLY A 64 10.89 4.83 -4.02
C GLY A 64 9.82 5.30 -5.00
N TRP A 65 9.47 4.46 -5.97
CA TRP A 65 8.44 4.77 -6.97
C TRP A 65 7.06 4.93 -6.32
N GLU A 66 6.68 4.00 -5.46
CA GLU A 66 5.37 4.02 -4.82
C GLU A 66 5.22 5.17 -3.81
N VAL A 67 6.30 5.61 -3.15
CA VAL A 67 6.29 6.83 -2.32
C VAL A 67 5.99 8.07 -3.16
N TYR A 68 6.60 8.18 -4.35
CA TYR A 68 6.32 9.29 -5.26
C TYR A 68 4.86 9.27 -5.73
N MET A 69 4.37 8.11 -6.20
CA MET A 69 2.98 7.97 -6.65
C MET A 69 1.96 8.26 -5.56
N ALA A 70 2.24 7.85 -4.31
CA ALA A 70 1.34 8.09 -3.20
C ALA A 70 1.23 9.58 -2.79
N ARG A 71 2.30 10.37 -3.01
CA ARG A 71 2.24 11.83 -2.82
C ARG A 71 1.29 12.47 -3.82
N GLU A 72 1.42 12.13 -5.11
CA GLU A 72 0.51 12.59 -6.16
C GLU A 72 -0.94 12.20 -5.84
N ALA A 73 -1.18 10.96 -5.41
CA ALA A 73 -2.50 10.50 -5.00
C ALA A 73 -3.11 11.32 -3.85
N ALA A 74 -2.30 11.66 -2.85
CA ALA A 74 -2.75 12.48 -1.73
C ALA A 74 -2.98 13.95 -2.10
N ASP A 75 -2.19 14.48 -3.03
CA ASP A 75 -2.38 15.83 -3.59
C ASP A 75 -3.66 15.93 -4.42
N GLU A 76 -4.00 14.89 -5.20
CA GLU A 76 -5.29 14.82 -5.88
C GLU A 76 -6.46 14.71 -4.89
N ALA A 77 -6.36 13.86 -3.86
CA ALA A 77 -7.38 13.79 -2.82
C ALA A 77 -7.58 15.12 -2.09
N ALA A 78 -6.50 15.89 -1.86
CA ALA A 78 -6.59 17.20 -1.19
C ALA A 78 -7.41 18.23 -1.97
N LYS A 79 -7.58 18.05 -3.29
CA LYS A 79 -8.42 18.91 -4.14
C LYS A 79 -9.91 18.55 -4.06
N ALA A 80 -10.25 17.39 -3.53
CA ALA A 80 -11.63 16.92 -3.48
C ALA A 80 -12.43 17.66 -2.39
N ASP A 81 -13.58 18.19 -2.77
CA ASP A 81 -14.55 18.75 -1.82
C ASP A 81 -15.39 17.62 -1.19
N ALA A 82 -15.50 17.61 0.14
CA ALA A 82 -16.35 16.67 0.86
C ALA A 82 -17.84 16.93 0.63
N GLY A 83 -18.24 18.15 0.22
CA GLY A 83 -19.63 18.48 -0.14
C GLY A 83 -20.64 18.27 0.99
N GLY A 84 -20.20 18.30 2.25
CA GLY A 84 -21.03 18.01 3.42
C GLY A 84 -21.21 16.51 3.74
N ASP A 85 -20.60 15.60 2.98
CA ASP A 85 -20.59 14.17 3.29
C ASP A 85 -19.56 13.87 4.39
N GLU A 86 -20.04 13.44 5.55
CA GLU A 86 -19.23 13.13 6.73
C GLU A 86 -18.26 11.95 6.49
N VAL A 87 -18.69 10.93 5.74
CA VAL A 87 -17.87 9.76 5.43
C VAL A 87 -16.73 10.17 4.52
N LYS A 88 -17.03 10.99 3.50
CA LYS A 88 -16.02 11.53 2.60
C LYS A 88 -15.04 12.45 3.33
N ALA A 89 -15.53 13.33 4.21
CA ALA A 89 -14.69 14.19 5.04
C ALA A 89 -13.72 13.38 5.91
N LYS A 90 -14.21 12.31 6.55
CA LYS A 90 -13.39 11.40 7.35
C LYS A 90 -12.35 10.68 6.51
N LEU A 91 -12.71 10.22 5.31
CA LEU A 91 -11.75 9.58 4.39
C LEU A 91 -10.63 10.54 4.01
N LEU A 92 -10.95 11.79 3.65
CA LEU A 92 -9.95 12.81 3.34
C LEU A 92 -9.01 13.08 4.51
N GLN A 93 -9.52 13.12 5.75
CA GLN A 93 -8.68 13.24 6.94
C GLN A 93 -7.74 12.04 7.13
N LEU A 94 -8.22 10.81 6.88
CA LEU A 94 -7.39 9.60 6.95
C LEU A 94 -6.28 9.59 5.89
N VAL A 95 -6.57 10.07 4.67
CA VAL A 95 -5.58 10.25 3.62
C VAL A 95 -4.50 11.22 4.09
N GLN A 96 -4.86 12.38 4.64
CA GLN A 96 -3.88 13.35 5.15
C GLN A 96 -3.07 12.82 6.33
N ALA A 97 -3.70 12.10 7.26
CA ALA A 97 -2.99 11.48 8.39
C ALA A 97 -1.98 10.42 7.92
N THR A 98 -2.37 9.59 6.93
CA THR A 98 -1.48 8.58 6.34
C THR A 98 -0.35 9.24 5.55
N ARG A 99 -0.63 10.33 4.81
CA ARG A 99 0.40 11.14 4.14
C ARG A 99 1.41 11.70 5.14
N TYR A 100 0.95 12.27 6.25
CA TYR A 100 1.85 12.79 7.28
C TYR A 100 2.77 11.70 7.84
N ALA A 101 2.21 10.53 8.18
CA ALA A 101 3.01 9.40 8.64
C ALA A 101 4.03 8.91 7.60
N LEU A 102 3.63 8.92 6.32
CA LEU A 102 4.51 8.58 5.20
C LEU A 102 5.70 9.55 5.11
N GLU A 103 5.45 10.86 5.17
CA GLU A 103 6.51 11.88 5.11
C GLU A 103 7.47 11.79 6.29
N GLU A 104 6.95 11.61 7.51
CA GLU A 104 7.78 11.41 8.71
C GLU A 104 8.66 10.17 8.58
N ALA A 105 8.11 9.06 8.09
CA ALA A 105 8.88 7.84 7.83
C ALA A 105 9.95 8.08 6.75
N ALA A 106 9.59 8.73 5.64
CA ALA A 106 10.51 9.02 4.55
C ALA A 106 11.65 9.95 4.98
N ALA A 107 11.37 10.97 5.79
CA ALA A 107 12.37 11.88 6.33
C ALA A 107 13.32 11.17 7.29
N ARG A 108 12.80 10.29 8.16
CA ARG A 108 13.60 9.53 9.13
C ARG A 108 14.54 8.52 8.48
N TYR A 109 14.15 7.92 7.36
CA TYR A 109 14.89 6.81 6.74
C TYR A 109 15.66 7.17 5.46
N GLY A 110 15.69 8.46 5.07
CA GLY A 110 16.66 9.13 4.18
C GLY A 110 17.31 8.36 3.02
N LYS A 111 17.13 8.85 1.78
CA LYS A 111 17.72 8.44 0.47
C LYS A 111 17.56 6.98 0.02
N GLN A 112 17.20 6.03 0.87
CA GLN A 112 17.05 4.63 0.48
C GLN A 112 15.76 4.02 1.05
N THR A 113 14.62 4.43 0.51
CA THR A 113 13.36 3.71 0.72
C THR A 113 13.50 2.32 0.13
N ARG A 114 13.40 1.30 0.99
CA ARG A 114 13.41 -0.10 0.56
C ARG A 114 12.01 -0.55 0.19
N SER A 115 11.95 -1.63 -0.58
CA SER A 115 10.68 -2.31 -0.83
C SER A 115 10.15 -3.01 0.43
N MET A 116 8.83 -2.95 0.68
CA MET A 116 8.16 -3.70 1.74
C MET A 116 8.23 -5.21 1.51
N ASP A 117 7.85 -5.99 2.51
CA ASP A 117 7.88 -7.44 2.39
C ASP A 117 6.88 -7.87 1.31
N VAL A 118 7.32 -8.78 0.44
CA VAL A 118 6.48 -9.35 -0.60
C VAL A 118 5.94 -10.68 -0.12
N TRP A 119 4.62 -10.78 -0.05
CA TRP A 119 3.93 -12.06 0.07
C TRP A 119 3.63 -12.61 -1.32
N THR A 120 3.91 -13.89 -1.52
CA THR A 120 3.62 -14.60 -2.77
C THR A 120 3.08 -16.00 -2.46
N ALA A 121 2.19 -16.50 -3.32
CA ALA A 121 1.59 -17.81 -3.17
C ALA A 121 1.42 -18.54 -4.50
N VAL A 122 1.54 -19.86 -4.45
CA VAL A 122 1.12 -20.78 -5.52
C VAL A 122 -0.27 -21.27 -5.17
N LEU A 123 -1.24 -20.95 -6.01
CA LEU A 123 -2.63 -21.38 -5.88
C LEU A 123 -2.90 -22.50 -6.89
N THR A 124 -3.72 -23.48 -6.51
CA THR A 124 -4.23 -24.51 -7.42
C THR A 124 -5.71 -24.29 -7.67
N PRO A 125 -6.19 -24.46 -8.92
CA PRO A 125 -7.60 -24.28 -9.25
C PRO A 125 -8.48 -25.33 -8.55
N PRO A 126 -9.79 -25.06 -8.43
CA PRO A 126 -10.78 -26.02 -7.95
C PRO A 126 -10.82 -27.31 -8.78
#